data_AF-A0A7X3P335-F1
#
_entry.id   AF-A0A7X3P335-F1
#
_cell.length_a   1.000
_cell.length_b   1.000
_cell.length_c   1.000
_cell.angle_alpha   90.00
_cell.angle_beta   90.00
_cell.angle_gamma   90.00
#
_symmetry.space_group_name_H-M   'P 1'
#
loop_
_entity.id
_entity.type
_entity.pdbx_description
1 polymer ?
#
loop_
_entity_poly.entity_id
_entity_poly.type
_entity_poly.pdbx_seq_one_letter_code
_entity_poly.pdbx_strand_id
1 'polypeptide(L)'
;MELTVKLTTQQVIDFIRQMPGEERLAVVLALAKESLPGRTERMKSLESNVQKICAERGLDWNTMTDEERQDFINDVVHEDRECVQ
;
A
#
# COMPACT_ATOMS: atom_id res chain seq x y z
N MET A 1 -4.30 -22.37 -35.02
CA MET A 1 -5.36 -21.36 -34.81
C MET A 1 -5.09 -20.77 -33.43
N GLU A 2 -4.53 -19.57 -33.36
CA GLU A 2 -4.27 -18.91 -32.07
C GLU A 2 -5.53 -18.14 -31.64
N LEU A 3 -6.14 -18.57 -30.55
CA LEU A 3 -7.26 -17.89 -29.92
C LEU A 3 -6.71 -16.94 -28.85
N THR A 4 -6.60 -15.66 -29.17
CA THR A 4 -6.24 -14.64 -28.18
C THR A 4 -7.46 -14.30 -27.35
N VAL A 5 -7.47 -14.70 -26.08
CA VAL A 5 -8.51 -14.31 -25.12
C VAL A 5 -8.09 -13.01 -24.45
N LYS A 6 -8.91 -11.95 -24.58
CA LYS A 6 -8.75 -10.71 -23.81
C LYS A 6 -9.64 -10.78 -22.58
N LEU A 7 -9.01 -10.84 -21.41
CA LEU A 7 -9.70 -10.76 -20.12
C LEU A 7 -9.59 -9.35 -19.55
N THR A 8 -10.69 -8.86 -18.99
CA THR A 8 -10.70 -7.66 -18.16
C THR A 8 -10.18 -8.00 -16.76
N THR A 9 -9.68 -7.00 -16.03
CA THR A 9 -9.25 -7.16 -14.63
C THR A 9 -10.37 -7.73 -13.77
N GLN A 10 -11.62 -7.30 -13.98
CA GLN A 10 -12.77 -7.79 -13.24
C GLN A 10 -13.01 -9.29 -13.48
N GLN A 11 -12.90 -9.75 -14.72
CA GLN A 11 -13.02 -11.17 -15.05
C GLN A 11 -11.92 -12.00 -14.36
N VAL A 12 -10.68 -11.48 -14.31
CA VAL A 12 -9.59 -12.16 -13.59
C VAL A 12 -9.88 -12.27 -12.09
N ILE A 13 -10.39 -11.20 -11.47
CA ILE A 13 -10.80 -11.21 -10.05
C ILE A 13 -11.89 -12.24 -9.80
N ASP A 14 -12.92 -12.29 -10.66
CA ASP A 14 -14.03 -13.21 -10.50
C ASP A 14 -13.62 -14.67 -10.73
N PHE A 15 -12.61 -14.93 -11.58
CA PHE A 15 -11.98 -16.25 -11.68
C PHE A 15 -11.27 -16.64 -10.39
N ILE A 16 -10.44 -15.76 -9.83
CA ILE A 16 -9.69 -16.03 -8.59
C ILE A 16 -10.67 -16.30 -7.42
N ARG A 17 -11.79 -15.59 -7.37
CA ARG A 17 -12.83 -15.78 -6.33
C ARG A 17 -13.44 -17.17 -6.32
N GLN A 18 -13.55 -17.81 -7.48
CA GLN A 18 -14.15 -19.14 -7.66
C GLN A 18 -13.19 -20.28 -7.29
N MET A 19 -11.90 -19.99 -7.05
CA MET A 19 -10.91 -21.01 -6.71
C MET A 19 -11.11 -21.58 -5.29
N PRO A 20 -10.71 -22.84 -5.03
CA PRO A 20 -10.62 -23.40 -3.69
C PRO A 20 -9.71 -22.55 -2.78
N GLY A 21 -9.98 -22.58 -1.46
CA GLY A 21 -9.32 -21.69 -0.50
C GLY A 21 -7.78 -21.75 -0.53
N GLU A 22 -7.20 -22.95 -0.64
CA GLU A 22 -5.74 -23.15 -0.67
C GLU A 22 -5.10 -22.61 -1.95
N GLU A 23 -5.70 -22.90 -3.11
CA GLU A 23 -5.21 -22.42 -4.42
C GLU A 23 -5.37 -20.90 -4.54
N ARG A 24 -6.50 -20.37 -4.07
CA ARG A 24 -6.75 -18.92 -4.04
C ARG A 24 -5.71 -18.19 -3.18
N LEU A 25 -5.38 -18.75 -2.01
CA LEU A 25 -4.35 -18.19 -1.13
C LEU A 25 -2.97 -18.20 -1.81
N ALA A 26 -2.62 -19.30 -2.50
CA ALA A 26 -1.36 -19.39 -3.23
C ALA A 26 -1.25 -18.31 -4.33
N VAL A 27 -2.32 -18.09 -5.11
CA VAL A 27 -2.36 -17.05 -6.15
C VAL A 27 -2.22 -15.66 -5.54
N VAL A 28 -2.97 -15.34 -4.47
CA VAL A 28 -2.87 -14.04 -3.80
C VAL A 28 -1.47 -13.79 -3.26
N LEU A 29 -0.83 -14.80 -2.65
CA LEU A 29 0.54 -14.69 -2.13
C LEU A 29 1.57 -14.49 -3.25
N ALA A 30 1.42 -15.15 -4.39
CA ALA A 30 2.29 -14.95 -5.55
C ALA A 30 2.19 -13.52 -6.09
N LEU A 31 0.96 -13.04 -6.31
CA LEU A 31 0.70 -11.67 -6.78
C LEU A 31 1.21 -10.62 -5.77
N ALA A 32 1.04 -10.87 -4.47
CA ALA A 32 1.55 -9.98 -3.43
C ALA A 32 3.09 -9.91 -3.46
N LYS A 33 3.78 -11.04 -3.64
CA LYS A 33 5.25 -11.09 -3.75
C LYS A 33 5.76 -10.31 -4.95
N GLU A 34 5.10 -10.42 -6.10
CA GLU A 34 5.45 -9.65 -7.31
C GLU A 34 5.18 -8.15 -7.14
N SER A 35 4.27 -7.77 -6.26
CA SER A 35 4.00 -6.37 -5.92
C SER A 35 4.97 -5.77 -4.88
N LEU A 36 5.82 -6.59 -4.24
CA LEU A 36 6.75 -6.13 -3.20
C LEU A 36 7.77 -5.09 -3.68
N PRO A 37 8.38 -5.18 -4.87
CA PRO A 37 9.26 -4.12 -5.37
C PRO A 37 8.54 -2.77 -5.46
N GLY A 38 7.30 -2.77 -5.98
CA GLY A 38 6.45 -1.58 -6.03
C GLY A 38 5.91 -1.14 -4.66
N ARG A 39 5.88 -2.02 -3.66
CA ARG A 39 5.56 -1.68 -2.26
C ARG A 39 6.75 -1.00 -1.58
N THR A 40 7.97 -1.49 -1.81
CA THR A 40 9.20 -0.87 -1.30
C THR A 40 9.41 0.51 -1.90
N GLU A 41 9.14 0.68 -3.20
CA GLU A 41 9.22 1.97 -3.87
C GLU A 41 8.13 2.94 -3.40
N ARG A 42 6.90 2.45 -3.18
CA ARG A 42 5.85 3.22 -2.51
C ARG A 42 6.22 3.59 -1.08
N MET A 43 6.85 2.69 -0.33
CA MET A 43 7.29 2.96 1.05
C MET A 43 8.38 4.03 1.09
N LYS A 44 9.36 3.98 0.19
CA LYS A 44 10.37 5.04 0.04
C LYS A 44 9.76 6.39 -0.36
N SER A 45 8.76 6.36 -1.24
CA SER A 45 8.03 7.56 -1.66
C SER A 45 7.23 8.16 -0.50
N LEU A 46 6.57 7.30 0.30
CA LEU A 46 5.86 7.71 1.51
C LEU A 46 6.81 8.32 2.54
N GLU A 47 7.95 7.67 2.80
CA GLU A 47 8.97 8.18 3.73
C GLU A 47 9.50 9.55 3.29
N SER A 48 9.81 9.73 1.99
CA SER A 48 10.24 11.02 1.46
C SER A 48 9.17 12.11 1.60
N ASN A 49 7.89 11.76 1.41
CA ASN A 49 6.79 12.70 1.59
C ASN A 49 6.59 13.08 3.06
N VAL A 50 6.66 12.10 3.96
CA VAL A 50 6.54 12.33 5.42
C VAL A 50 7.69 13.20 5.91
N GLN A 51 8.93 12.98 5.45
CA GLN A 51 10.07 13.84 5.76
C GLN A 51 9.87 15.29 5.30
N LYS A 52 9.27 15.52 4.12
CA LYS A 52 8.95 16.87 3.65
C LYS A 52 7.91 17.56 4.52
N ILE A 53 6.82 16.88 4.84
CA ILE A 53 5.76 17.42 5.71
C ILE A 53 6.30 17.71 7.11
N CYS A 54 7.19 16.85 7.62
CA CYS A 54 7.89 17.04 8.89
C CYS A 54 8.73 18.33 8.86
N ALA A 55 9.53 18.52 7.81
CA ALA A 55 10.35 19.72 7.63
C ALA A 55 9.51 21.00 7.44
N GLU A 56 8.40 20.92 6.71
CA GLU A 56 7.44 22.04 6.54
C GLU A 56 6.85 22.48 7.88
N ARG A 57 6.75 21.58 8.86
CA ARG A 57 6.30 21.85 10.23
C ARG A 57 7.41 22.23 11.20
N GLY A 58 8.64 22.39 10.70
CA GLY A 58 9.81 22.73 11.52
C GLY A 58 10.30 21.59 12.41
N LEU A 59 9.93 20.35 12.09
CA LEU A 59 10.32 19.13 12.80
C LEU A 59 11.40 18.37 12.01
N ASP A 60 12.27 17.63 12.71
CA ASP A 60 13.31 16.79 12.08
C ASP A 60 13.05 15.31 12.33
N TRP A 61 12.57 14.63 11.28
CA TRP A 61 12.28 13.20 11.22
C TRP A 61 13.44 12.31 11.69
N ASN A 62 14.68 12.72 11.45
CA ASN A 62 15.86 11.92 11.79
C ASN A 62 16.17 11.94 13.29
N THR A 63 15.69 12.98 13.99
CA THR A 63 15.87 13.13 15.44
C THR A 63 14.73 12.53 16.26
N MET A 64 13.59 12.26 15.63
CA MET A 64 12.44 11.64 16.28
C MET A 64 12.70 10.17 16.64
N THR A 65 12.19 9.78 17.79
CA THR A 65 12.03 8.38 18.20
C THR A 65 10.96 7.68 17.35
N ASP A 66 10.95 6.35 17.38
CA ASP A 66 9.96 5.57 16.62
C ASP A 66 8.51 5.83 17.09
N GLU A 67 8.32 6.14 18.37
CA GLU A 67 7.01 6.51 18.95
C GLU A 67 6.55 7.87 18.41
N GLU A 68 7.42 8.89 18.43
CA GLU A 68 7.12 10.23 17.88
C GLU A 68 6.85 10.18 16.36
N ARG A 69 7.56 9.32 15.63
CA ARG A 69 7.30 9.09 14.19
C ARG A 69 5.93 8.46 13.96
N GLN A 70 5.56 7.50 14.80
CA GLN A 70 4.28 6.81 14.70
C GLN A 70 3.12 7.77 14.97
N ASP A 71 3.23 8.60 16.02
CA ASP A 71 2.25 9.63 16.33
C ASP A 71 2.14 10.67 15.21
N PHE A 72 3.27 11.12 14.68
CA PHE A 72 3.29 12.06 13.55
C PHE A 72 2.64 11.49 12.29
N ILE A 73 2.93 10.23 11.93
CA ILE A 73 2.28 9.55 10.80
C ILE A 73 0.77 9.45 11.05
N ASN A 74 0.37 9.11 12.27
CA ASN A 74 -1.04 9.01 12.64
C ASN A 74 -1.74 10.36 12.42
N ASP A 75 -1.18 11.45 12.92
CA ASP A 75 -1.73 12.79 12.70
C ASP A 75 -1.86 13.13 11.21
N VAL A 76 -0.77 12.96 10.44
CA VAL A 76 -0.76 13.25 8.98
C VAL A 76 -1.79 12.41 8.20
N VAL A 77 -1.98 11.14 8.54
CA VAL A 77 -2.95 10.25 7.87
C VAL A 77 -4.40 10.60 8.21
N HIS A 78 -4.62 11.22 9.37
CA HIS A 78 -5.92 11.53 9.92
C HIS A 78 -6.35 13.00 9.76
N GLU A 79 -5.46 13.90 9.35
CA GLU A 79 -5.72 15.34 9.18
C GLU A 79 -6.86 15.70 8.22
N ASP A 80 -6.99 14.99 7.09
CA ASP A 80 -8.05 15.25 6.09
C ASP A 80 -9.31 14.37 6.28
N ARG A 81 -9.32 13.52 7.32
CA ARG A 81 -10.53 12.77 7.67
C ARG A 81 -11.35 13.65 8.58
N GLU A 82 -12.45 14.22 8.08
CA GLU A 82 -13.52 14.65 8.99
C GLU A 82 -13.84 13.46 9.89
N CYS A 83 -13.54 13.59 11.19
CA CYS A 83 -14.00 12.64 12.17
C CYS A 83 -15.51 12.64 12.10
N VAL A 84 -16.10 11.62 11.47
CA VAL A 84 -17.51 11.32 11.69
C VAL A 84 -17.58 10.84 13.14
N GLN A 85 -17.97 11.76 14.02
CA GLN A 85 -18.23 11.52 15.44
C GLN A 85 -19.30 10.44 15.64
#